data_AF-A0A7W3ULX0-F1
#
_entry.id   AF-A0A7W3ULX0-F1
#
_cell.length_a   1.000
_cell.length_b   1.000
_cell.length_c   1.000
_cell.angle_alpha   90.00
_cell.angle_beta   90.00
_cell.angle_gamma   90.00
#
_symmetry.space_group_name_H-M   'P 1'
#
loop_
_entity.id
_entity.type
_entity.pdbx_description
1 polymer ?
#
loop_
_entity_poly.entity_id
_entity_poly.type
_entity_poly.pdbx_seq_one_letter_code
_entity_poly.pdbx_strand_id
1 'polypeptide(L)'
;MTQDDWREALKSEKKFNDFIVNYFKKHKQLSGNYDIPAYYEHYTVKLDSNDGLIITLTTGMNQGGSSVLPYKQTEKMSIEDFRRLLLHKKFADEKMSLADVFQVLAGVPDKD
;
A
#
# COMPACT_ATOMS: atom_id res chain seq x y z
N MET A 1 6.73 -11.51 13.19
CA MET A 1 5.62 -11.39 12.23
C MET A 1 6.18 -11.82 10.90
N THR A 2 6.00 -13.10 10.62
CA THR A 2 6.43 -13.75 9.38
C THR A 2 5.47 -13.38 8.25
N GLN A 3 5.92 -13.49 7.00
CA GLN A 3 5.21 -13.12 5.76
C GLN A 3 3.79 -13.69 5.63
N ASP A 4 3.41 -14.71 6.42
CA ASP A 4 2.11 -15.39 6.41
C ASP A 4 1.04 -14.83 7.39
N ASP A 5 1.40 -13.97 8.36
CA ASP A 5 0.48 -13.53 9.43
C ASP A 5 -0.71 -12.69 8.91
N TRP A 6 -0.50 -11.89 7.87
CA TRP A 6 -1.53 -10.95 7.38
C TRP A 6 -2.67 -11.66 6.64
N ARG A 7 -2.37 -12.77 5.94
CA ARG A 7 -3.38 -13.58 5.24
C ARG A 7 -4.33 -14.28 6.20
N GLU A 8 -3.82 -14.73 7.34
CA GLU A 8 -4.70 -15.24 8.40
C GLU A 8 -5.54 -14.11 8.99
N ALA A 9 -4.92 -12.95 9.23
CA ALA A 9 -5.61 -11.78 9.75
C ALA A 9 -6.76 -11.32 8.84
N LEU A 10 -6.59 -11.34 7.50
CA LEU A 10 -7.61 -10.98 6.51
C LEU A 10 -8.96 -11.67 6.69
N LYS A 11 -8.96 -12.90 7.22
CA LYS A 11 -10.18 -13.71 7.41
C LYS A 11 -11.10 -13.14 8.49
N SER A 12 -10.62 -12.20 9.31
CA SER A 12 -11.40 -11.57 10.38
C SER A 12 -11.15 -10.07 10.40
N GLU A 13 -12.22 -9.29 10.35
CA GLU A 13 -12.18 -7.83 10.49
C GLU A 13 -11.36 -7.40 11.73
N LYS A 14 -11.66 -7.98 12.90
CA LYS A 14 -10.94 -7.67 14.14
C LYS A 14 -9.46 -8.03 14.06
N LYS A 15 -9.11 -9.25 13.62
CA LYS A 15 -7.70 -9.67 13.54
C LYS A 15 -6.93 -8.80 12.54
N PHE A 16 -7.53 -8.45 11.42
CA PHE A 16 -6.91 -7.61 10.41
C PHE A 16 -6.70 -6.18 10.92
N ASN A 17 -7.69 -5.61 11.60
CA ASN A 17 -7.55 -4.32 12.25
C ASN A 17 -6.40 -4.31 13.26
N ASP A 18 -6.40 -5.28 14.18
CA ASP A 18 -5.34 -5.42 15.19
C ASP A 18 -3.96 -5.61 14.53
N PHE A 19 -3.89 -6.36 13.44
CA PHE A 19 -2.66 -6.57 12.67
C PHE A 19 -2.14 -5.25 12.07
N ILE A 20 -2.98 -4.51 11.34
CA ILE A 20 -2.62 -3.25 10.68
C ILE A 20 -2.22 -2.19 11.72
N VAL A 21 -3.02 -2.02 12.78
CA VAL A 21 -2.71 -1.06 13.85
C VAL A 21 -1.40 -1.42 14.55
N ASN A 22 -1.17 -2.70 14.86
CA ASN A 22 0.08 -3.12 15.50
C ASN A 22 1.30 -2.98 14.60
N TYR A 23 1.13 -3.20 13.29
CA TYR A 23 2.17 -2.92 12.30
C TYR A 23 2.53 -1.43 12.33
N PHE A 24 1.55 -0.53 12.22
CA PHE A 24 1.81 0.91 12.17
C PHE A 24 2.29 1.51 13.50
N LYS A 25 1.97 0.87 14.63
CA LYS A 25 2.58 1.22 15.94
C LYS A 25 4.09 0.97 15.97
N LYS A 26 4.57 -0.09 15.29
CA LYS A 26 5.99 -0.43 15.20
C LYS A 26 6.69 0.25 14.02
N HIS A 27 5.94 0.51 12.95
CA HIS A 27 6.42 1.06 11.69
C HIS A 27 5.61 2.31 11.35
N LYS A 28 6.21 3.50 11.47
CA LYS A 28 5.50 4.78 11.26
C LYS A 28 4.84 4.92 9.87
N GLN A 29 5.35 4.19 8.89
CA GLN A 29 4.79 4.13 7.55
C GLN A 29 5.18 2.81 6.88
N LEU A 30 4.39 2.42 5.89
CA LEU A 30 4.78 1.46 4.87
C LEU A 30 5.06 2.25 3.59
N SER A 31 6.09 1.88 2.85
CA SER A 31 6.38 2.50 1.56
C SER A 31 6.73 1.46 0.51
N GLY A 32 6.34 1.74 -0.73
CA GLY A 32 6.74 1.00 -1.91
C GLY A 32 7.20 1.98 -2.99
N ASN A 33 8.17 1.57 -3.81
CA ASN A 33 8.58 2.36 -4.96
C ASN A 33 8.51 1.52 -6.23
N TYR A 34 8.22 2.19 -7.34
CA TYR A 34 8.40 1.67 -8.67
C TYR A 34 9.17 2.71 -9.45
N ASP A 35 10.44 2.42 -9.74
CA ASP A 35 11.28 3.33 -10.50
C ASP A 35 11.74 2.65 -11.79
N ILE A 36 11.52 3.30 -12.93
CA ILE A 36 12.04 2.89 -14.25
C ILE A 36 12.59 4.11 -14.97
N PRO A 37 13.46 3.97 -15.99
CA PRO A 37 14.08 5.12 -16.65
C PRO A 37 13.11 6.18 -17.20
N ALA A 38 11.84 5.84 -17.46
CA ALA A 38 10.83 6.77 -17.95
C ALA A 38 10.09 7.54 -16.82
N TYR A 39 9.76 6.88 -15.71
CA TYR A 39 8.98 7.47 -14.62
C TYR A 39 9.18 6.70 -13.31
N TYR A 40 8.81 7.36 -12.21
CA TYR A 40 8.76 6.75 -10.89
C TYR A 40 7.39 6.93 -10.24
N GLU A 41 7.05 5.98 -9.38
CA GLU A 41 5.91 6.03 -8.48
C GLU A 41 6.38 5.68 -7.07
N HIS A 42 5.98 6.48 -6.10
CA HIS A 42 6.29 6.28 -4.70
C HIS A 42 5.01 6.27 -3.88
N TYR A 43 4.84 5.20 -3.13
CA TYR A 43 3.67 4.94 -2.32
C TYR A 43 4.04 5.01 -0.86
N THR A 44 3.22 5.70 -0.08
CA THR A 44 3.31 5.63 1.37
C THR A 44 1.94 5.41 1.97
N VAL A 45 1.87 4.50 2.93
CA VAL A 45 0.68 4.24 3.72
C VAL A 45 0.98 4.55 5.17
N LYS A 46 0.05 5.27 5.81
CA LYS A 46 0.14 5.66 7.22
C LYS A 46 -1.20 5.42 7.90
N LEU A 47 -1.14 5.10 9.19
CA LEU A 47 -2.32 5.07 10.05
C LEU A 47 -2.74 6.52 10.39
N ASP A 48 -4.01 6.84 10.18
CA ASP A 48 -4.65 8.08 10.62
C ASP A 48 -5.04 7.98 12.10
N SER A 49 -5.23 9.11 12.76
CA SER A 49 -5.62 9.19 14.18
C SER A 49 -6.98 8.57 14.49
N ASN A 50 -7.81 8.33 13.47
CA ASN A 50 -9.13 7.70 13.57
C ASN A 50 -9.12 6.22 13.12
N ASP A 51 -7.99 5.53 13.27
CA ASP A 51 -7.79 4.13 12.83
C ASP A 51 -8.10 3.91 11.32
N GLY A 52 -7.93 4.96 10.52
CA GLY A 52 -8.01 4.91 9.06
C GLY A 52 -6.64 4.73 8.40
N LEU A 53 -6.61 4.46 7.11
CA LEU A 53 -5.39 4.43 6.30
C LEU A 53 -5.35 5.66 5.38
N ILE A 54 -4.22 6.37 5.42
CA ILE A 54 -3.87 7.43 4.47
C ILE A 54 -2.91 6.82 3.47
N ILE A 55 -3.36 6.68 2.23
CA ILE A 55 -2.55 6.20 1.11
C ILE A 55 -2.13 7.41 0.30
N THR A 56 -0.84 7.55 0.06
CA THR A 56 -0.27 8.62 -0.77
C THR A 56 0.48 8.00 -1.93
N LEU A 57 0.09 8.35 -3.15
CA LEU A 57 0.82 8.06 -4.38
C LEU A 57 1.50 9.35 -4.85
N THR A 58 2.80 9.26 -5.15
CA THR A 58 3.57 10.32 -5.78
C THR A 58 4.14 9.79 -7.09
N THR A 59 3.70 10.32 -8.23
CA THR A 59 4.14 9.93 -9.57
C THR A 59 4.96 11.05 -10.19
N GLY A 60 6.12 10.75 -10.74
CA GLY A 60 6.95 11.73 -11.45
C GLY A 60 7.62 11.14 -12.67
N MET A 61 8.00 11.99 -13.62
CA MET A 61 8.72 11.56 -14.83
C MET A 61 10.23 11.70 -14.65
N ASN A 62 10.98 10.70 -15.08
CA ASN A 62 12.44 10.71 -15.12
C ASN A 62 12.94 11.38 -16.41
N GLN A 63 12.42 12.57 -16.76
CA GLN A 63 12.91 13.32 -17.91
C GLN A 63 14.09 14.22 -17.52
N GLY A 64 15.26 13.91 -18.07
CA GLY A 64 16.45 14.75 -17.96
C GLY A 64 16.24 16.09 -18.67
N GLY A 65 15.78 17.10 -17.94
CA GLY A 65 15.85 18.50 -18.38
C GLY A 65 14.58 19.35 -18.21
N SER A 66 13.43 18.75 -17.88
CA SER A 66 12.18 19.51 -17.70
C SER A 66 11.62 19.25 -16.30
N SER A 67 11.52 20.31 -15.49
CA SER A 67 11.00 20.30 -14.11
C SER A 67 9.49 20.01 -14.05
N VAL A 68 9.06 18.84 -14.53
CA VAL A 68 7.70 18.36 -14.33
C VAL A 68 7.55 18.05 -12.85
N LEU A 69 6.75 18.85 -12.15
CA LEU A 69 6.46 18.62 -10.74
C LEU A 69 5.78 17.26 -10.58
N PRO A 70 6.20 16.45 -9.61
CA PRO A 70 5.56 15.18 -9.34
C PRO A 70 4.10 15.40 -8.95
N TYR A 71 3.23 14.57 -9.51
CA TYR A 71 1.82 14.52 -9.15
C TYR A 71 1.67 13.74 -7.85
N LYS A 72 0.91 14.29 -6.90
CA LYS A 72 0.65 13.66 -5.61
C LYS A 72 -0.85 13.49 -5.42
N GLN A 73 -1.27 12.25 -5.22
CA GLN A 73 -2.63 11.88 -4.86
C GLN A 73 -2.65 11.33 -3.44
N THR A 74 -3.67 11.69 -2.67
CA THR A 74 -3.86 11.19 -1.30
C THR A 74 -5.30 10.74 -1.14
N GLU A 75 -5.46 9.50 -0.70
CA GLU A 75 -6.75 8.89 -0.44
C GLU A 75 -6.82 8.43 1.01
N LYS A 76 -8.02 8.53 1.59
CA LYS A 76 -8.33 8.03 2.92
C LYS A 76 -9.32 6.89 2.79
N MET A 77 -9.06 5.79 3.47
CA MET A 77 -10.00 4.67 3.56
C MET A 77 -9.96 4.04 4.95
N SER A 78 -11.04 3.35 5.34
CA SER A 78 -11.02 2.58 6.58
C SER A 78 -10.18 1.32 6.44
N ILE A 79 -9.69 0.76 7.56
CA ILE A 79 -8.98 -0.53 7.54
C ILE A 79 -9.90 -1.66 7.05
N GLU A 80 -11.21 -1.56 7.31
CA GLU A 80 -12.19 -2.54 6.83
C GLU A 80 -12.42 -2.45 5.32
N ASP A 81 -12.51 -1.25 4.75
CA ASP A 81 -12.58 -1.07 3.29
C ASP A 81 -11.32 -1.61 2.62
N PHE A 82 -10.16 -1.36 3.23
CA PHE A 82 -8.90 -1.95 2.79
C PHE A 82 -8.94 -3.48 2.81
N ARG A 83 -9.41 -4.09 3.91
CA ARG A 83 -9.59 -5.55 4.02
C ARG A 83 -10.50 -6.10 2.92
N ARG A 84 -11.64 -5.45 2.69
CA ARG A 84 -12.62 -5.86 1.66
C ARG A 84 -12.02 -5.79 0.27
N LEU A 85 -11.27 -4.75 -0.01
CA LEU A 85 -10.60 -4.56 -1.28
C LEU A 85 -9.58 -5.69 -1.53
N LEU A 86 -8.81 -6.07 -0.49
CA LEU A 86 -7.90 -7.22 -0.54
C LEU A 86 -8.59 -8.55 -0.83
N LEU A 87 -9.75 -8.79 -0.21
CA LEU A 87 -10.55 -9.98 -0.45
C LEU A 87 -11.17 -9.99 -1.86
N HIS A 88 -11.63 -8.83 -2.34
CA HIS A 88 -12.27 -8.70 -3.66
C HIS A 88 -11.32 -8.96 -4.82
N LYS A 89 -10.08 -8.51 -4.70
CA LYS A 89 -9.07 -8.61 -5.75
C LYS A 89 -8.28 -9.93 -5.76
N LYS A 90 -8.59 -10.87 -4.85
CA LYS A 90 -7.91 -12.18 -4.70
C LYS A 90 -6.40 -12.10 -4.43
N PHE A 91 -5.91 -10.99 -3.87
CA PHE A 91 -4.49 -10.83 -3.50
C PHE A 91 -3.99 -11.88 -2.50
N ALA A 92 -4.89 -12.49 -1.74
CA ALA A 92 -4.55 -13.57 -0.80
C ALA A 92 -4.23 -14.90 -1.51
N ASP A 93 -4.71 -15.11 -2.74
CA ASP A 93 -4.42 -16.31 -3.54
C ASP A 93 -3.09 -16.18 -4.30
N GLU A 94 -2.62 -14.95 -4.54
CA GLU A 94 -1.33 -14.69 -5.17
C GLU A 94 -0.20 -14.70 -4.12
N LYS A 95 0.98 -15.22 -4.50
CA LYS A 95 2.18 -15.30 -3.63
C LYS A 95 2.80 -13.92 -3.32
N MET A 96 1.97 -12.89 -3.22
CA MET A 96 2.37 -11.50 -2.99
C MET A 96 2.61 -11.23 -1.51
N SER A 97 3.65 -10.45 -1.21
CA SER A 97 3.87 -9.87 0.11
C SER A 97 2.90 -8.71 0.34
N LEU A 98 2.73 -8.29 1.60
CA LEU A 98 1.90 -7.12 1.91
C LEU A 98 2.39 -5.87 1.17
N ALA A 99 3.70 -5.70 0.97
CA ALA A 99 4.26 -4.58 0.22
C ALA A 99 3.84 -4.63 -1.26
N ASP A 100 3.89 -5.80 -1.89
CA ASP A 100 3.47 -6.02 -3.28
C ASP A 100 1.97 -5.76 -3.43
N VAL A 101 1.17 -6.24 -2.47
CA VAL A 101 -0.25 -5.96 -2.39
C VAL A 101 -0.52 -4.45 -2.33
N PHE A 102 0.21 -3.71 -1.50
CA PHE A 102 0.09 -2.26 -1.46
C PHE A 102 0.54 -1.59 -2.77
N GLN A 103 1.52 -2.14 -3.50
CA GLN A 103 1.89 -1.66 -4.84
C GLN A 103 0.76 -1.89 -5.86
N VAL A 104 0.19 -3.10 -5.94
CA VAL A 104 -0.88 -3.39 -6.91
C VAL A 104 -2.13 -2.58 -6.61
N LEU A 105 -2.46 -2.37 -5.32
CA LEU A 105 -3.60 -1.54 -4.92
C LEU A 105 -3.46 -0.09 -5.33
N ALA A 106 -2.24 0.38 -5.41
CA ALA A 106 -1.96 1.74 -5.77
C ALA A 106 -1.74 1.92 -7.28
N GLY A 107 -2.10 0.90 -8.07
CA GLY A 107 -2.14 0.93 -9.53
C GLY A 107 -0.81 0.60 -10.21
N VAL A 108 0.19 0.15 -9.46
CA VAL A 108 1.51 -0.21 -10.01
C VAL A 108 1.45 -1.56 -10.68
N PRO A 109 1.84 -1.70 -11.96
CA PRO A 109 2.09 -3.00 -12.54
C PRO A 109 3.37 -3.63 -11.96
N ASP A 110 3.31 -4.90 -11.57
CA ASP A 110 4.48 -5.68 -11.14
C ASP A 110 5.66 -5.51 -12.13
N LYS A 111 6.87 -5.30 -11.60
CA LYS A 111 8.09 -5.38 -12.41
C LYS A 111 8.33 -6.85 -12.74
N ASP A 112 8.02 -7.24 -13.98
CA ASP A 112 8.58 -8.44 -14.61
C ASP A 112 10.11 -8.28 -14.77
#